data_AF-A0A1V5CAK7-F1
#
_entry.id   AF-A0A1V5CAK7-F1
#
_cell.length_a   1.000
_cell.length_b   1.000
_cell.length_c   1.000
_cell.angle_alpha   90.00
_cell.angle_beta   90.00
_cell.angle_gamma   90.00
#
_symmetry.space_group_name_H-M   'P 1'
#
loop_
_entity.id
_entity.type
_entity.pdbx_description
1 polymer ?
#
loop_
_entity_poly.entity_id
_entity_poly.type
_entity_poly.pdbx_seq_one_letter_code
_entity_poly.pdbx_strand_id
1 'polypeptide(L)'
;MRGGHAFKEQREFIVALSGSFNVFVDDGIHKQSFSLNRSYYGLYIPCGLWRQMENFSTNALALVLSSTKFIESDYIRDYNAFLKYRREYEKQHI
;
A
#
# COMPACT_ATOMS: atom_id res chain seq x y z
N MET A 1 7.03 8.21 -10.37
CA MET A 1 5.83 7.54 -9.83
C MET A 1 6.18 6.09 -9.56
N ARG A 2 6.09 5.59 -8.32
CA ARG A 2 6.17 4.14 -8.08
C ARG A 2 4.76 3.61 -8.31
N GLY A 3 4.56 2.80 -9.36
CA GLY A 3 3.23 2.33 -9.77
C GLY A 3 2.46 1.69 -8.61
N GLY A 4 1.15 1.95 -8.55
CA GLY A 4 0.27 1.38 -7.54
C GLY A 4 0.12 -0.13 -7.67
N HIS A 5 -0.13 -0.80 -6.55
CA HIS A 5 -0.46 -2.22 -6.52
C HIS A 5 -1.16 -2.58 -5.21
N ALA A 6 -1.79 -3.75 -5.20
CA ALA A 6 -2.28 -4.42 -4.00
C ALA A 6 -1.55 -5.76 -3.80
N PHE A 7 -1.69 -6.32 -2.61
CA PHE A 7 -1.27 -7.67 -2.26
C PHE A 7 -2.48 -8.51 -1.86
N LYS A 8 -2.46 -9.82 -2.09
CA LYS A 8 -3.54 -10.72 -1.63
C LYS A 8 -3.32 -11.13 -0.18
N GLU A 9 -2.08 -11.38 0.22
CA GLU A 9 -1.72 -11.88 1.56
C GLU A 9 -0.72 -10.98 2.30
N GLN A 10 0.22 -10.36 1.59
CA GLN A 10 1.24 -9.51 2.23
C GLN A 10 0.59 -8.31 2.92
N ARG A 11 0.98 -8.11 4.19
CA ARG A 11 0.71 -6.92 4.98
C ARG A 11 1.99 -6.10 5.07
N GLU A 12 1.84 -4.79 5.00
CA GLU A 12 2.99 -3.88 5.01
C GLU A 12 2.93 -2.90 6.18
N PHE A 13 4.10 -2.49 6.67
CA PHE A 13 4.25 -1.38 7.59
C PHE A 13 5.27 -0.39 7.05
N ILE A 14 4.83 0.83 6.76
CA ILE A 14 5.58 1.85 6.03
C ILE A 14 5.99 2.97 6.99
N VAL A 15 7.27 3.31 7.03
CA VAL A 15 7.82 4.39 7.87
C VAL A 15 8.70 5.32 7.03
N ALA A 16 8.56 6.63 7.22
CA ALA A 16 9.48 7.62 6.66
C ALA A 16 10.66 7.83 7.61
N LEU A 17 11.79 7.17 7.36
CA LEU A 17 13.01 7.32 8.18
C LEU A 17 13.68 8.67 7.99
N SER A 18 13.55 9.27 6.81
CA SER A 18 13.98 10.64 6.50
C SER A 18 13.12 11.23 5.40
N GLY A 19 13.09 12.56 5.32
CA GLY A 19 12.30 13.30 4.35
C GLY A 19 10.79 13.06 4.49
N SER A 20 10.08 13.11 3.36
CA SER A 20 8.63 12.93 3.33
C SER A 20 8.12 12.33 2.03
N PHE A 21 6.98 11.65 2.09
CA PHE A 21 6.21 11.18 0.94
C PHE A 21 4.73 10.98 1.32
N ASN A 22 3.88 10.84 0.31
CA ASN A 22 2.48 10.49 0.50
C ASN A 22 2.22 9.03 0.12
N VAL A 23 1.37 8.35 0.90
CA VAL A 23 0.84 7.03 0.59
C VAL A 23 -0.65 7.15 0.34
N PHE A 24 -1.07 6.84 -0.88
CA PHE A 24 -2.46 6.72 -1.27
C PHE A 24 -2.89 5.29 -1.08
N VAL A 25 -4.04 5.10 -0.44
CA VAL A 25 -4.64 3.80 -0.13
C VAL A 25 -6.07 3.79 -0.64
N ASP A 26 -6.46 2.71 -1.29
CA ASP A 26 -7.75 2.53 -1.94
C ASP A 26 -8.28 1.13 -1.59
N ASP A 27 -9.49 1.06 -1.04
CA ASP A 27 -10.18 -0.19 -0.70
C ASP A 27 -11.14 -0.66 -1.81
N GLY A 28 -11.17 0.04 -2.95
CA GLY A 28 -12.09 -0.18 -4.07
C GLY A 28 -13.36 0.67 -4.03
N ILE A 29 -13.64 1.34 -2.90
CA ILE A 29 -14.82 2.19 -2.67
C ILE A 29 -14.36 3.59 -2.19
N HIS A 30 -13.57 3.62 -1.12
CA HIS A 30 -12.99 4.80 -0.51
C HIS A 30 -11.50 4.89 -0.80
N LYS A 31 -11.03 6.13 -0.91
CA LYS A 31 -9.63 6.47 -1.15
C LYS A 31 -9.17 7.45 -0.09
N GLN A 32 -8.00 7.20 0.47
CA GLN A 32 -7.39 8.06 1.47
C GLN A 32 -5.92 8.27 1.16
N SER A 33 -5.41 9.46 1.47
CA SER A 33 -3.99 9.79 1.37
C SER A 33 -3.43 10.07 2.76
N PHE A 34 -2.23 9.56 3.01
CA PHE A 34 -1.51 9.71 4.27
C PHE A 34 -0.14 10.33 3.99
N SER A 35 0.17 11.45 4.63
CA SER A 35 1.50 12.06 4.56
C SER A 35 2.40 11.49 5.64
N LEU A 36 3.50 10.87 5.24
CA LEU A 36 4.54 10.39 6.14
C LEU A 36 5.75 11.32 6.10
N ASN A 37 6.02 11.99 7.21
CA ASN A 37 7.13 12.96 7.36
C ASN A 37 7.73 12.96 8.79
N ARG A 38 7.44 11.91 9.57
CA ARG A 38 7.93 11.69 10.94
C ARG A 38 8.30 10.21 11.08
N SER A 39 9.52 9.94 11.54
CA SER A 39 10.06 8.59 11.67
C SER A 39 9.46 7.77 12.81
N TYR A 40 8.79 8.42 13.75
CA TYR A 40 8.09 7.77 14.87
C TYR A 40 6.62 7.43 14.57
N TYR A 41 6.14 7.73 13.37
CA TYR A 41 4.84 7.25 12.89
C TYR A 41 5.04 6.29 11.72
N GLY A 42 4.27 5.21 11.73
CA GLY A 42 4.20 4.27 10.63
C GLY A 42 2.77 4.05 10.18
N LEU A 43 2.61 3.74 8.90
CA LEU A 43 1.34 3.41 8.29
C LEU A 43 1.29 1.90 8.07
N TYR A 44 0.34 1.25 8.73
CA TYR A 44 0.04 -0.16 8.49
C TYR A 44 -0.94 -0.29 7.32
N ILE A 45 -0.59 -1.11 6.34
CA ILE A 45 -1.40 -1.45 5.18
C ILE A 45 -1.77 -2.94 5.27
N PRO A 46 -3.03 -3.26 5.62
CA PRO A 46 -3.55 -4.62 5.50
C PRO A 46 -3.45 -5.16 4.07
N CYS A 47 -3.44 -6.48 3.94
CA CYS A 47 -3.57 -7.12 2.63
C CYS A 47 -4.91 -6.76 1.99
N GLY A 48 -4.95 -6.85 0.67
CA GLY A 48 -6.14 -6.58 -0.13
C GLY A 48 -6.48 -5.11 -0.29
N LEU A 49 -5.59 -4.18 0.05
CA LEU A 49 -5.72 -2.75 -0.27
C LEU A 49 -4.77 -2.36 -1.39
N TRP A 50 -5.22 -1.48 -2.28
CA TRP A 50 -4.36 -0.88 -3.30
C TRP A 50 -3.61 0.30 -2.69
N ARG A 51 -2.28 0.32 -2.85
CA ARG A 51 -1.46 1.42 -2.34
C ARG A 51 -0.44 1.93 -3.35
N GLN A 52 -0.30 3.25 -3.39
CA GLN A 52 0.63 3.99 -4.24
C GLN A 52 1.43 4.99 -3.41
N MET A 53 2.72 5.13 -3.71
CA MET A 53 3.59 6.10 -3.04
C MET A 53 4.09 7.15 -4.02
N GLU A 54 3.99 8.42 -3.63
CA GLU A 54 4.34 9.56 -4.47
C GLU A 54 4.79 10.78 -3.66
N ASN A 55 5.15 11.86 -4.37
CA ASN A 55 5.59 13.14 -3.79
C ASN A 55 6.75 12.98 -2.79
N PHE A 56 7.75 12.16 -3.15
CA PHE A 56 8.97 11.98 -2.37
C PHE A 56 9.80 13.27 -2.37
N SER A 57 10.19 13.74 -1.18
CA SER A 57 11.22 14.77 -1.05
C SER A 57 12.58 14.24 -1.51
N THR A 58 13.52 15.15 -1.82
CA THR A 58 14.87 14.79 -2.30
C THR A 58 15.67 13.94 -1.32
N ASN A 59 15.43 14.08 -0.02
CA ASN A 59 16.07 13.29 1.04
C ASN A 59 15.20 12.14 1.58
N ALA A 60 14.13 11.77 0.89
CA ALA A 60 13.18 10.79 1.40
C ALA A 60 13.78 9.37 1.47
N LEU A 61 13.63 8.73 2.63
CA LEU A 61 14.00 7.33 2.87
C LEU A 61 12.79 6.59 3.45
N ALA A 62 12.18 5.71 2.65
CA ALA A 62 11.06 4.88 3.05
C ALA A 62 11.56 3.50 3.50
N LEU A 63 11.19 3.08 4.71
CA LEU A 63 11.30 1.71 5.19
C LEU A 63 9.93 1.03 5.02
N VAL A 64 9.91 -0.11 4.35
CA VAL A 64 8.70 -0.94 4.19
C VAL A 64 9.00 -2.31 4.77
N LEU A 65 8.33 -2.66 5.88
CA LEU A 65 8.38 -3.98 6.47
C LEU A 65 7.28 -4.84 5.86
N SER A 66 7.61 -6.06 5.47
CA SER A 66 6.66 -7.04 4.94
C SER A 66 6.42 -8.16 5.96
N SER A 67 5.18 -8.63 6.05
CA SER A 67 4.83 -9.82 6.84
C SER A 67 5.19 -11.14 6.16
N THR A 68 5.57 -11.14 4.88
CA THR A 68 5.84 -12.34 4.09
C THR A 68 7.14 -12.21 3.29
N LYS A 69 7.62 -13.31 2.73
CA LYS A 69 8.71 -13.27 1.73
C LYS A 69 8.15 -12.80 0.39
N PHE A 70 9.02 -12.27 -0.47
CA PHE A 70 8.64 -11.88 -1.82
C PHE A 70 8.05 -13.06 -2.61
N ILE A 71 6.82 -12.89 -3.08
CA ILE A 71 6.09 -13.84 -3.93
C ILE A 71 5.44 -13.03 -5.06
N GLU A 72 5.89 -13.21 -6.30
CA GLU A 72 5.39 -12.42 -7.44
C GLU A 72 3.88 -12.60 -7.67
N SER A 73 3.34 -13.80 -7.44
CA SER A 73 1.91 -14.11 -7.62
C SER A 73 0.99 -13.42 -6.60
N ASP A 74 1.55 -12.85 -5.53
CA ASP A 74 0.82 -12.09 -4.53
C ASP A 74 0.47 -10.67 -5.02
N TYR A 75 1.22 -10.15 -6.00
CA TYR A 75 1.02 -8.81 -6.53
C TYR A 75 -0.23 -8.73 -7.41
N ILE A 76 -1.00 -7.67 -7.22
CA ILE A 76 -2.05 -7.22 -8.14
C ILE A 76 -1.62 -5.84 -8.66
N ARG A 77 -1.10 -5.79 -9.89
CA ARG A 77 -0.54 -4.57 -10.51
C ARG A 77 -1.50 -3.86 -11.47
N ASP A 78 -2.57 -4.54 -11.88
CA ASP A 78 -3.63 -3.93 -12.69
C ASP A 78 -4.78 -3.46 -11.80
N TYR A 79 -5.18 -2.20 -11.96
CA TYR A 79 -6.20 -1.60 -11.09
C TYR A 79 -7.58 -2.20 -11.31
N ASN A 80 -7.93 -2.60 -12.54
CA ASN A 80 -9.22 -3.24 -12.82
C ASN A 80 -9.28 -4.65 -12.21
N ALA A 81 -8.17 -5.39 -12.24
CA ALA A 81 -8.02 -6.67 -11.56
C ALA A 81 -8.14 -6.51 -10.04
N PHE A 82 -7.57 -5.45 -9.47
CA PHE A 82 -7.75 -5.09 -8.07
C PHE A 82 -9.23 -4.84 -7.72
N LEU A 83 -9.96 -4.05 -8.49
CA LEU A 83 -11.38 -3.79 -8.25
C LEU A 83 -12.23 -5.06 -8.30
N LYS A 84 -11.90 -5.99 -9.22
CA LYS A 84 -12.56 -7.31 -9.27
C LYS A 84 -12.23 -8.14 -8.02
N TYR A 85 -10.95 -8.22 -7.66
CA TYR A 85 -10.48 -8.92 -6.46
C TYR A 85 -11.16 -8.40 -5.19
N ARG A 86 -11.26 -7.08 -5.01
CA ARG A 86 -11.93 -6.45 -3.85
C ARG A 86 -13.40 -6.89 -3.72
N ARG A 87 -14.13 -6.86 -4.83
CA ARG A 87 -15.55 -7.27 -4.85
C ARG A 87 -15.73 -8.75 -4.50
N GLU A 88 -14.80 -9.61 -4.89
CA GLU A 88 -14.82 -11.03 -4.53
C GLU A 88 -14.42 -11.27 -3.08
N TYR A 89 -13.40 -10.54 -2.60
CA TYR A 89 -12.92 -10.60 -1.21
C TYR A 89 -14.03 -10.24 -0.22
N GLU A 90 -14.79 -9.17 -0.47
CA GLU A 90 -15.89 -8.76 0.40
C GLU A 90 -16.99 -9.81 0.48
N LYS A 91 -17.34 -10.45 -0.64
CA LYS A 91 -18.37 -11.53 -0.65
C LYS A 91 -18.00 -12.75 0.20
N GLN A 92 -16.71 -12.99 0.41
CA GLN A 92 -16.23 -14.12 1.22
C GLN A 92 -16.16 -13.80 2.73
N HIS A 93 -16.28 -12.53 3.09
CA HIS A 93 -16.14 -12.03 4.47
C HIS A 93 -17.40 -11.30 4.96
N ILE A 94 -18.53 -11.49 4.27
CA ILE A 94 -19.90 -11.18 4.71
C ILE A 94 -20.57 -12.50 5.08
#